data_AF-A0A6G0Q4F0-F1
#
_entry.id   AF-A0A6G0Q4F0-F1
#
_cell.length_a   1.000
_cell.length_b   1.000
_cell.length_c   1.000
_cell.angle_alpha   90.00
_cell.angle_beta   90.00
_cell.angle_gamma   90.00
#
_symmetry.space_group_name_H-M   'P 1'
#
loop_
_entity.id
_entity.type
_entity.pdbx_description
1 polymer ?
#
loop_
_entity_poly.entity_id
_entity_poly.type
_entity_poly.pdbx_seq_one_letter_code
_entity_poly.pdbx_strand_id
1 'polypeptide(L)'
;MKFAIGLVLAAVAITATTAVSDDKCSFGCPDVYEPVCGSDGETYSNKCYLRLASCKSDKEINQRSDGKCAATPATLETPSPKRSSSKSNSGAESCDFACLDVEDPVYDESGVEYSNDCYMRLAKCKQRGENPGVSTMGAQRKLAFAPGFTGGACSDMLCPDNYDPVCGSDGVTYTNECNLGITSCNQPEKNITLVSGGECASSSASPTTPSPKRSSSKSNSGAESCDFACLDVEDPVYDESGVEYSNDCYMRLAKCSGTSNKRGENPRVSTLGA
;
A
#
# COMPACT_ATOMS: atom_id res chain seq x y z
N MET A 1 82.59 9.18 -45.02
CA MET A 1 81.37 8.45 -45.43
C MET A 1 80.23 8.95 -44.55
N LYS A 2 79.15 9.46 -45.16
CA LYS A 2 78.07 10.25 -44.54
C LYS A 2 77.08 9.32 -43.82
N PHE A 3 76.83 9.53 -42.53
CA PHE A 3 75.76 8.84 -41.80
C PHE A 3 74.44 9.60 -42.01
N ALA A 4 73.52 8.97 -42.73
CA ALA A 4 72.16 9.49 -42.93
C ALA A 4 71.33 9.23 -41.66
N ILE A 5 70.78 10.29 -41.08
CA ILE A 5 69.82 10.24 -39.98
C ILE A 5 68.45 9.91 -40.58
N GLY A 6 68.00 8.67 -40.41
CA GLY A 6 66.68 8.21 -40.84
C GLY A 6 65.60 8.67 -39.87
N LEU A 7 64.78 9.63 -40.30
CA LEU A 7 63.63 10.16 -39.57
C LEU A 7 62.47 9.15 -39.71
N VAL A 8 62.14 8.43 -38.64
CA VAL A 8 60.99 7.50 -38.61
C VAL A 8 59.72 8.31 -38.35
N LEU A 9 59.01 8.65 -39.41
CA LEU A 9 57.64 9.19 -39.32
C LEU A 9 56.69 8.04 -38.98
N ALA A 10 56.27 7.96 -37.71
CA ALA A 10 55.17 7.09 -37.31
C ALA A 10 53.85 7.73 -37.77
N ALA A 11 53.30 7.25 -38.89
CA ALA A 11 51.95 7.59 -39.32
C ALA A 11 50.95 6.86 -38.39
N VAL A 12 50.38 7.58 -37.43
CA VAL A 12 49.27 7.08 -36.62
C VAL A 12 48.01 7.16 -37.49
N ALA A 13 47.57 6.02 -38.03
CA ALA A 13 46.29 5.90 -38.70
C ALA A 13 45.18 5.95 -37.63
N ILE A 14 44.53 7.10 -37.49
CA ILE A 14 43.33 7.25 -36.66
C ILE A 14 42.18 6.61 -37.45
N THR A 15 41.91 5.33 -37.20
CA THR A 15 40.67 4.70 -37.67
C THR A 15 39.53 5.26 -36.83
N ALA A 16 38.82 6.24 -37.38
CA ALA A 16 37.54 6.69 -36.82
C ALA A 16 36.55 5.53 -36.94
N THR A 17 36.34 4.79 -35.86
CA THR A 17 35.24 3.84 -35.75
C THR A 17 33.96 4.65 -35.66
N THR A 18 33.23 4.75 -36.77
CA THR A 18 31.84 5.20 -36.76
C THR A 18 31.04 4.16 -35.98
N ALA A 19 30.78 4.44 -34.70
CA ALA A 19 29.80 3.71 -33.92
C ALA A 19 28.42 4.01 -34.51
N VAL A 20 27.95 3.14 -35.41
CA VAL A 20 26.57 3.16 -35.88
C VAL A 20 25.76 2.55 -34.73
N SER A 21 25.18 3.40 -33.89
CA SER A 21 24.20 2.99 -32.88
C SER A 21 22.90 2.63 -33.60
N ASP A 22 22.74 1.35 -33.89
CA ASP A 22 21.50 0.77 -34.43
C ASP A 22 20.40 0.83 -33.34
N ASP A 23 19.46 1.78 -33.48
CA ASP A 23 18.21 1.87 -32.70
C ASP A 23 17.22 0.73 -33.07
N LYS A 24 17.63 -0.54 -32.93
CA LYS A 24 16.82 -1.71 -33.32
C LYS A 24 15.84 -2.22 -32.27
N CYS A 25 15.80 -1.58 -31.10
CA CYS A 25 15.03 -2.05 -29.93
C CYS A 25 14.04 -1.02 -29.39
N SER A 26 13.56 -0.13 -30.25
CA SER A 26 12.54 0.86 -29.92
C SER A 26 11.21 0.50 -30.57
N PHE A 27 10.43 -0.34 -29.89
CA PHE A 27 9.04 -0.64 -30.26
C PHE A 27 8.14 -0.57 -29.03
N GLY A 28 6.88 -0.16 -29.24
CA GLY A 28 5.89 -0.03 -28.18
C GLY A 28 5.29 -1.39 -27.80
N CYS A 29 5.02 -1.57 -26.51
CA CYS A 29 4.31 -2.74 -26.00
C CYS A 29 2.94 -2.34 -25.47
N PRO A 30 1.90 -3.16 -25.70
CA PRO A 30 0.58 -2.93 -25.12
C PRO A 30 0.64 -3.15 -23.61
N ASP A 31 -0.14 -2.36 -22.86
CA ASP A 31 -0.27 -2.45 -21.41
C ASP A 31 -1.31 -3.51 -21.01
N VAL A 32 -1.09 -4.74 -21.49
CA VAL A 32 -1.93 -5.91 -21.18
C VAL A 32 -1.13 -6.84 -20.28
N TYR A 33 -1.72 -7.23 -19.15
CA TYR A 33 -1.05 -8.07 -18.16
C TYR A 33 -1.28 -9.55 -18.40
N GLU A 34 -0.30 -10.21 -19.04
CA GLU A 34 -0.25 -11.64 -19.33
C GLU A 34 1.17 -12.15 -18.99
N PRO A 35 1.48 -12.35 -17.70
CA PRO A 35 2.86 -12.47 -17.25
C PRO A 35 3.56 -13.69 -17.83
N VAL A 36 4.86 -13.54 -18.09
CA VAL A 36 5.75 -14.61 -18.55
C VAL A 36 7.06 -14.63 -17.78
N CYS A 37 7.62 -15.81 -17.57
CA CYS A 37 8.91 -15.98 -16.94
C CYS A 37 10.03 -16.02 -17.98
N GLY A 38 11.03 -15.15 -17.86
CA GLY A 38 12.22 -15.17 -18.69
C GLY A 38 13.23 -16.23 -18.27
N SER A 39 14.15 -16.56 -19.17
CA SER A 39 15.25 -17.50 -18.93
C SER A 39 16.27 -16.97 -17.93
N ASP A 40 16.29 -15.66 -17.73
CA ASP A 40 17.01 -14.90 -16.71
C ASP A 40 16.39 -15.01 -15.30
N GLY A 41 15.19 -15.57 -15.19
CA GLY A 41 14.46 -15.67 -13.93
C GLY A 41 13.67 -14.41 -13.57
N GLU A 42 13.58 -13.43 -14.48
CA GLU A 42 12.74 -12.25 -14.28
C GLU A 42 11.33 -12.46 -14.85
N THR A 43 10.34 -11.85 -14.20
CA THR A 43 8.95 -11.88 -14.65
C THR A 43 8.65 -10.64 -15.47
N TYR A 44 8.14 -10.85 -16.69
CA TYR A 44 7.76 -9.77 -17.60
C TYR A 44 6.25 -9.67 -17.70
N SER A 45 5.71 -8.44 -17.75
CA SER A 45 4.25 -8.19 -17.76
C SER A 45 3.53 -8.84 -18.93
N ASN A 46 4.21 -9.02 -20.06
CA ASN A 46 3.77 -9.82 -21.19
C ASN A 46 4.94 -10.19 -22.12
N LYS A 47 4.66 -11.00 -23.15
CA LYS A 47 5.65 -11.44 -24.15
C LYS A 47 6.31 -10.30 -24.92
N CYS A 48 5.62 -9.15 -25.10
CA CYS A 48 6.21 -7.99 -25.75
C CYS A 48 7.32 -7.38 -24.89
N TYR A 49 7.05 -7.17 -23.60
CA TYR A 49 8.06 -6.63 -22.67
C TYR A 49 9.26 -7.56 -22.51
N LEU A 50 9.07 -8.89 -22.53
CA LEU A 50 10.18 -9.86 -22.54
C LEU A 50 11.07 -9.68 -23.79
N ARG A 51 10.47 -9.57 -24.98
CA ARG A 51 11.23 -9.35 -26.23
C ARG A 51 11.95 -8.01 -26.22
N LEU A 52 11.31 -6.97 -25.70
CA LEU A 52 11.91 -5.65 -25.59
C LEU A 52 13.14 -5.68 -24.68
N ALA A 53 13.03 -6.35 -23.53
CA ALA A 53 14.15 -6.57 -22.62
C ALA A 53 15.27 -7.37 -23.29
N SER A 54 14.95 -8.50 -23.93
CA SER A 54 15.93 -9.31 -24.67
C SER A 54 16.63 -8.54 -25.78
N CYS A 55 15.94 -7.61 -26.44
CA CYS A 55 16.52 -6.79 -27.49
C CYS A 55 17.49 -5.75 -26.91
N LYS A 56 17.12 -5.14 -25.77
CA LYS A 56 17.93 -4.11 -25.09
C LYS A 56 19.08 -4.68 -24.28
N SER A 57 19.07 -5.97 -23.96
CA SER A 57 20.12 -6.64 -23.21
C SER A 57 21.19 -7.23 -24.13
N ASP A 58 22.44 -7.27 -23.64
CA ASP A 58 23.55 -7.99 -24.30
C ASP A 58 23.42 -9.52 -24.22
N LYS A 59 22.33 -10.02 -23.63
CA LYS A 59 22.04 -11.44 -23.42
C LYS A 59 20.72 -11.79 -24.09
N GLU A 60 20.64 -13.00 -24.64
CA GLU A 60 19.39 -13.52 -25.18
C GLU A 60 18.48 -13.99 -24.03
N ILE A 61 17.31 -13.37 -23.90
CA ILE A 61 16.33 -13.69 -22.86
C ILE A 61 15.14 -14.36 -23.55
N ASN A 62 15.04 -15.67 -23.37
CA ASN A 62 13.96 -16.49 -23.92
C ASN A 62 12.88 -16.70 -22.87
N GLN A 63 11.63 -16.91 -23.29
CA GLN A 63 10.58 -17.28 -22.36
C GLN A 63 10.85 -18.70 -21.81
N ARG A 64 10.94 -18.81 -20.48
CA ARG A 64 11.07 -20.08 -19.75
C ARG A 64 9.72 -20.73 -19.47
N SER A 65 8.71 -19.96 -19.10
CA SER A 65 7.35 -20.45 -18.80
C SER A 65 6.31 -19.35 -19.03
N ASP A 66 5.06 -19.72 -19.28
CA ASP A 66 3.92 -18.81 -19.08
C ASP A 66 3.69 -18.59 -17.57
N GLY A 67 3.09 -17.46 -17.21
CA GLY A 67 2.94 -17.02 -15.83
C GLY A 67 4.20 -16.37 -15.25
N LYS A 68 4.10 -15.93 -13.99
CA LYS A 68 5.25 -15.36 -13.26
C LYS A 68 6.33 -16.42 -13.05
N CYS A 69 7.59 -16.00 -12.92
CA CYS A 69 8.64 -16.92 -12.49
C CYS A 69 8.30 -17.51 -11.13
N ALA A 70 8.48 -18.83 -11.00
CA ALA A 70 8.43 -19.46 -9.69
C ALA A 70 9.52 -18.87 -8.81
N ALA A 71 9.16 -18.47 -7.58
CA ALA A 71 10.15 -18.14 -6.57
C ALA A 71 10.89 -19.43 -6.21
N THR A 72 11.94 -19.76 -6.95
CA THR A 72 12.75 -20.93 -6.63
C THR A 72 13.55 -20.63 -5.37
N PRO A 73 13.45 -21.45 -4.30
CA PRO A 73 14.42 -21.43 -3.23
C PRO A 73 15.77 -21.86 -3.80
N ALA A 74 16.76 -20.97 -3.69
CA ALA A 74 18.08 -21.15 -4.26
C ALA A 74 18.74 -22.42 -3.70
N THR A 75 18.99 -23.39 -4.58
CA THR A 75 20.05 -24.37 -4.38
C THR A 75 20.99 -24.26 -5.58
N LEU A 76 22.22 -23.83 -5.30
CA LEU A 76 23.51 -24.20 -5.92
C LEU A 76 23.44 -24.52 -7.43
N GLU A 77 24.01 -23.71 -8.31
CA GLU A 77 25.46 -23.70 -8.48
C GLU A 77 26.06 -22.31 -8.75
N THR A 78 27.16 -22.04 -8.05
CA THR A 78 28.05 -20.90 -8.26
C THR A 78 29.28 -21.38 -9.04
N PRO A 79 29.87 -20.51 -9.87
CA PRO A 79 31.28 -20.24 -9.70
C PRO A 79 31.48 -18.78 -9.28
N SER A 80 32.03 -18.62 -8.08
CA SER A 80 32.67 -17.46 -7.42
C SER A 80 32.71 -16.10 -8.15
N PRO A 81 32.63 -14.99 -7.39
CA PRO A 81 33.89 -14.45 -6.89
C PRO A 81 33.90 -14.20 -5.37
N LYS A 82 35.00 -14.68 -4.79
CA LYS A 82 35.66 -14.21 -3.57
C LYS A 82 34.77 -13.92 -2.35
N ARG A 83 34.70 -14.96 -1.53
CA ARG A 83 35.03 -14.93 -0.10
C ARG A 83 35.74 -13.63 0.33
N SER A 84 35.02 -12.74 0.99
CA SER A 84 35.60 -11.93 2.06
C SER A 84 35.21 -12.57 3.38
N SER A 85 36.01 -13.56 3.75
CA SER A 85 36.26 -13.84 5.15
C SER A 85 36.92 -12.61 5.75
N SER A 86 36.11 -11.71 6.30
CA SER A 86 36.56 -10.85 7.39
C SER A 86 36.47 -11.70 8.64
N LYS A 87 37.62 -12.27 8.99
CA LYS A 87 37.84 -12.87 10.29
C LYS A 87 37.94 -11.73 11.28
N SER A 88 36.85 -11.41 11.98
CA SER A 88 36.92 -10.68 13.24
C SER A 88 36.34 -11.57 14.33
N ASN A 89 37.26 -12.29 14.97
CA ASN A 89 37.09 -12.69 16.36
C ASN A 89 36.92 -11.38 17.17
N SER A 90 35.69 -10.94 17.38
CA SER A 90 35.26 -10.04 18.48
C SER A 90 33.77 -9.73 18.31
N GLY A 91 32.95 -10.19 19.27
CA GLY A 91 31.73 -9.52 19.76
C GLY A 91 30.59 -9.20 18.78
N ALA A 92 29.45 -9.86 19.02
CA ALA A 92 28.09 -9.50 18.59
C ALA A 92 27.79 -9.52 17.07
N GLU A 93 27.19 -10.62 16.61
CA GLU A 93 26.40 -10.62 15.36
C GLU A 93 25.24 -9.65 15.55
N SER A 94 25.22 -8.58 14.77
CA SER A 94 24.14 -7.59 14.80
C SER A 94 22.87 -8.20 14.24
N CYS A 95 21.79 -8.17 15.00
CA CYS A 95 20.47 -8.67 14.60
C CYS A 95 19.72 -7.68 13.69
N ASP A 96 20.45 -6.96 12.84
CA ASP A 96 19.94 -5.90 11.98
C ASP A 96 19.64 -6.48 10.58
N PHE A 97 18.72 -7.43 10.55
CA PHE A 97 18.17 -7.96 9.30
C PHE A 97 16.65 -7.83 9.32
N ALA A 98 16.09 -7.43 8.19
CA ALA A 98 14.65 -7.29 8.00
C ALA A 98 14.05 -8.65 7.64
N CYS A 99 12.84 -8.90 8.14
CA CYS A 99 12.03 -10.05 7.77
C CYS A 99 10.92 -9.62 6.82
N LEU A 100 10.60 -10.49 5.86
CA LEU A 100 9.43 -10.32 5.01
C LEU A 100 8.20 -10.90 5.73
N ASP A 101 7.04 -10.29 5.54
CA ASP A 101 5.76 -10.73 6.11
C ASP A 101 5.12 -11.83 5.23
N VAL A 102 5.79 -12.97 5.18
CA VAL A 102 5.25 -14.20 4.61
C VAL A 102 4.74 -15.05 5.77
N GLU A 103 3.46 -15.45 5.72
CA GLU A 103 2.81 -16.27 6.76
C GLU A 103 3.13 -17.76 6.56
N ASP A 104 4.20 -18.21 7.21
CA ASP A 104 4.65 -19.60 7.23
C ASP A 104 4.99 -19.98 8.68
N PRO A 105 3.98 -20.31 9.52
CA PRO A 105 4.17 -20.41 10.97
C PRO A 105 5.15 -21.51 11.37
N VAL A 106 6.06 -21.18 12.29
CA VAL A 106 7.06 -22.11 12.85
C VAL A 106 7.07 -22.06 14.37
N TYR A 107 7.54 -23.13 15.03
CA TYR A 107 7.63 -23.22 16.48
C TYR A 107 9.09 -23.34 16.94
N ASP A 108 9.44 -22.71 18.06
CA ASP A 108 10.73 -22.95 18.70
C ASP A 108 10.73 -24.17 19.64
N GLU A 109 11.89 -24.46 20.24
CA GLU A 109 12.06 -25.59 21.17
C GLU A 109 11.24 -25.46 22.46
N SER A 110 10.75 -24.25 22.77
CA SER A 110 9.85 -23.99 23.89
C SER A 110 8.37 -24.04 23.50
N GLY A 111 8.07 -24.31 22.23
CA GLY A 111 6.71 -24.37 21.69
C GLY A 111 6.10 -23.02 21.36
N VAL A 112 6.91 -21.94 21.29
CA VAL A 112 6.44 -20.60 20.91
C VAL A 112 6.32 -20.52 19.40
N GLU A 113 5.17 -20.07 18.92
CA GLU A 113 4.87 -19.87 17.49
C GLU A 113 5.38 -18.52 16.97
N TYR A 114 5.91 -18.53 15.76
CA TYR A 114 6.42 -17.36 15.04
C TYR A 114 5.83 -17.32 13.64
N SER A 115 5.56 -16.12 13.13
CA SER A 115 4.96 -15.92 11.80
C SER A 115 5.76 -16.52 10.65
N ASN A 116 7.10 -16.55 10.79
CA ASN A 116 8.01 -17.29 9.92
C ASN A 116 9.38 -17.53 10.57
N ASP A 117 10.20 -18.34 9.92
CA ASP A 117 11.56 -18.69 10.35
C ASP A 117 12.49 -17.46 10.51
N CYS A 118 12.31 -16.41 9.69
CA CYS A 118 13.07 -15.17 9.85
C CYS A 118 12.75 -14.52 11.20
N TYR A 119 11.47 -14.39 11.55
CA TYR A 119 11.05 -13.84 12.84
C TYR A 119 11.49 -14.70 14.02
N MET A 120 11.50 -16.03 13.88
CA MET A 120 12.05 -16.92 14.91
C MET A 120 13.56 -16.70 15.13
N ARG A 121 14.35 -16.58 14.05
CA ARG A 121 15.80 -16.34 14.14
C ARG A 121 16.11 -14.95 14.69
N LEU A 122 15.34 -13.94 14.28
CA LEU A 122 15.46 -12.58 14.79
C LEU A 122 15.20 -12.52 16.29
N ALA A 123 14.18 -13.25 16.77
CA ALA A 123 13.89 -13.38 18.20
C ALA A 123 15.03 -14.05 18.98
N LYS A 124 15.57 -15.18 18.46
CA LYS A 124 16.72 -15.88 19.06
C LYS A 124 17.99 -15.04 19.09
N CYS A 125 18.21 -14.21 18.07
CA CYS A 125 19.35 -13.31 17.97
C CYS A 125 19.32 -12.22 19.05
N LYS A 126 18.14 -11.64 19.32
CA LYS A 126 17.94 -10.58 20.33
C LYS A 126 18.06 -11.04 21.79
N GLN A 127 18.12 -12.35 22.07
CA GLN A 127 18.23 -12.89 23.44
C GLN A 127 19.68 -12.97 24.00
N ARG A 128 20.70 -12.50 23.26
CA ARG A 128 22.10 -12.47 23.73
C ARG A 128 22.54 -11.18 24.44
N GLY A 129 21.61 -10.32 24.82
CA GLY A 129 21.85 -9.17 25.70
C GLY A 129 20.52 -8.71 26.31
N GLU A 130 20.47 -8.64 27.64
CA GLU A 130 19.33 -8.22 28.49
C GLU A 130 18.51 -7.04 27.89
N ASN A 131 17.18 -6.89 27.99
CA ASN A 131 16.02 -7.61 28.56
C ASN A 131 14.75 -6.77 28.17
N PRO A 132 13.50 -7.16 28.54
CA PRO A 132 12.56 -8.07 27.88
C PRO A 132 11.38 -7.34 27.17
N GLY A 133 10.65 -8.03 26.28
CA GLY A 133 9.33 -7.52 25.85
C GLY A 133 8.73 -8.19 24.62
N VAL A 134 8.25 -9.42 24.80
CA VAL A 134 7.00 -9.99 24.25
C VAL A 134 6.31 -9.17 23.15
N SER A 135 6.14 -9.83 22.01
CA SER A 135 5.23 -9.49 20.92
C SER A 135 3.85 -9.05 21.42
N THR A 136 3.37 -7.95 20.88
CA THR A 136 1.97 -7.68 20.49
C THR A 136 1.97 -6.24 19.98
N MET A 137 0.95 -5.86 19.21
CA MET A 137 0.72 -4.53 18.63
C MET A 137 0.67 -3.35 19.65
N GLY A 138 1.23 -3.49 20.86
CA GLY A 138 1.33 -2.45 21.89
C GLY A 138 2.64 -1.63 21.88
N ALA A 139 3.64 -1.98 21.07
CA ALA A 139 4.95 -1.28 21.07
C ALA A 139 4.98 0.01 20.23
N GLN A 140 4.03 0.20 19.30
CA GLN A 140 3.89 1.48 18.57
C GLN A 140 3.50 2.63 19.51
N ARG A 141 2.91 2.34 20.68
CA ARG A 141 2.60 3.35 21.72
C ARG A 141 3.81 3.88 22.48
N LYS A 142 5.02 3.33 22.34
CA LYS A 142 6.18 3.70 23.18
C LYS A 142 7.33 4.41 22.47
N LEU A 143 7.23 4.63 21.15
CA LEU A 143 8.28 5.32 20.37
C LEU A 143 8.37 6.82 20.68
N ALA A 144 7.33 7.43 21.27
CA ALA A 144 7.34 8.84 21.61
C ALA A 144 8.15 9.22 22.87
N PHE A 145 8.73 8.26 23.61
CA PHE A 145 9.38 8.54 24.91
C PHE A 145 10.81 8.01 25.06
N ALA A 146 11.54 7.74 23.98
CA ALA A 146 12.97 7.50 24.07
C ALA A 146 13.74 8.85 24.07
N PRO A 147 14.47 9.22 25.15
CA PRO A 147 15.36 10.37 25.09
C PRO A 147 16.48 10.10 24.08
N GLY A 148 16.49 10.86 22.97
CA GLY A 148 17.51 10.75 21.91
C GLY A 148 17.02 10.31 20.53
N PHE A 149 15.70 10.34 20.25
CA PHE A 149 15.18 10.03 18.91
C PHE A 149 15.58 11.11 17.88
N THR A 150 16.29 10.71 16.81
CA THR A 150 16.69 11.57 15.68
C THR A 150 15.97 11.20 14.37
N GLY A 151 14.84 10.49 14.43
CA GLY A 151 14.04 10.18 13.26
C GLY A 151 13.23 11.38 12.75
N GLY A 152 12.82 11.31 11.48
CA GLY A 152 12.04 12.36 10.81
C GLY A 152 10.70 12.66 11.49
N ALA A 153 10.09 13.77 11.10
CA ALA A 153 8.77 14.15 11.58
C ALA A 153 7.75 13.03 11.29
N CYS A 154 6.75 12.86 12.15
CA CYS A 154 5.73 11.82 12.00
C CYS A 154 4.94 11.85 10.68
N SER A 155 5.12 12.90 9.88
CA SER A 155 4.69 13.00 8.48
C SER A 155 5.35 12.01 7.50
N ASP A 156 6.49 11.41 7.82
CA ASP A 156 7.17 10.45 6.92
C ASP A 156 6.67 9.00 7.09
N MET A 157 5.68 8.79 7.97
CA MET A 157 5.10 7.47 8.22
C MET A 157 3.99 7.18 7.20
N LEU A 158 4.16 6.12 6.41
CA LEU A 158 3.12 5.63 5.48
C LEU A 158 2.15 4.73 6.23
N CYS A 159 0.85 5.05 6.18
CA CYS A 159 -0.20 4.16 6.66
C CYS A 159 -0.71 3.28 5.51
N PRO A 160 -1.10 2.02 5.78
CA PRO A 160 -1.87 1.23 4.82
C PRO A 160 -3.23 1.90 4.55
N ASP A 161 -3.74 1.73 3.32
CA ASP A 161 -5.04 2.27 2.87
C ASP A 161 -6.21 1.33 3.25
N ASN A 162 -6.16 0.69 4.42
CA ASN A 162 -7.26 -0.12 4.95
C ASN A 162 -8.23 0.74 5.77
N TYR A 163 -9.53 0.55 5.54
CA TYR A 163 -10.59 1.22 6.29
C TYR A 163 -11.01 0.36 7.50
N ASP A 164 -10.39 0.63 8.65
CA ASP A 164 -10.66 0.03 9.96
C ASP A 164 -10.87 1.17 10.98
N PRO A 165 -12.04 1.84 10.96
CA PRO A 165 -12.19 3.16 11.56
C PRO A 165 -12.03 3.15 13.08
N VAL A 166 -11.50 4.25 13.62
CA VAL A 166 -11.35 4.49 15.06
C VAL A 166 -11.78 5.89 15.45
N CYS A 167 -12.28 6.06 16.67
CA CYS A 167 -12.67 7.36 17.21
C CYS A 167 -11.57 7.93 18.11
N GLY A 168 -11.12 9.15 17.80
CA GLY A 168 -10.20 9.91 18.64
C GLY A 168 -10.90 10.68 19.76
N SER A 169 -10.13 11.08 20.77
CA SER A 169 -10.61 11.91 21.90
C SER A 169 -10.94 13.35 21.52
N ASP A 170 -10.54 13.74 20.31
CA ASP A 170 -10.95 14.96 19.62
C ASP A 170 -12.32 14.84 18.95
N GLY A 171 -12.97 13.67 19.01
CA GLY A 171 -14.26 13.41 18.36
C GLY A 171 -14.16 13.20 16.85
N VAL A 172 -12.95 13.01 16.32
CA VAL A 172 -12.70 12.77 14.90
C VAL A 172 -12.62 11.26 14.64
N THR A 173 -13.30 10.82 13.59
CA THR A 173 -13.15 9.46 13.04
C THR A 173 -11.91 9.41 12.16
N TYR A 174 -10.99 8.49 12.47
CA TYR A 174 -9.80 8.22 11.68
C TYR A 174 -9.98 6.92 10.89
N THR A 175 -9.49 6.88 9.64
CA THR A 175 -9.57 5.72 8.73
C THR A 175 -9.02 4.43 9.35
N ASN A 176 -7.96 4.54 10.14
CA ASN A 176 -7.37 3.46 10.92
C ASN A 176 -6.53 4.01 12.08
N GLU A 177 -6.10 3.14 12.99
CA GLU A 177 -5.29 3.51 14.16
C GLU A 177 -3.95 4.16 13.78
N CYS A 178 -3.38 3.81 12.62
CA CYS A 178 -2.16 4.45 12.10
C CYS A 178 -2.38 5.95 11.83
N ASN A 179 -3.48 6.32 11.18
CA ASN A 179 -3.82 7.72 10.90
C ASN A 179 -4.11 8.53 12.19
N LEU A 180 -4.72 7.89 13.21
CA LEU A 180 -4.87 8.50 14.53
C LEU A 180 -3.51 8.75 15.18
N GLY A 181 -2.60 7.77 15.11
CA GLY A 181 -1.24 7.87 15.65
C GLY A 181 -0.41 8.99 15.03
N ILE A 182 -0.44 9.12 13.69
CA ILE A 182 0.25 10.22 12.99
C ILE A 182 -0.30 11.57 13.42
N THR A 183 -1.63 11.69 13.53
CA THR A 183 -2.27 12.95 13.91
C THR A 183 -1.93 13.33 15.35
N SER A 184 -1.98 12.36 16.28
CA SER A 184 -1.54 12.56 17.67
C SER A 184 -0.06 12.96 17.74
N CYS A 185 0.80 12.42 16.87
CA CYS A 185 2.21 12.77 16.88
C CYS A 185 2.47 14.16 16.28
N ASN A 186 1.76 14.54 15.23
CA ASN A 186 1.89 15.86 14.60
C ASN A 186 1.28 16.99 15.44
N GLN A 187 0.40 16.66 16.39
CA GLN A 187 -0.32 17.61 17.26
C GLN A 187 -0.19 17.23 18.75
N PRO A 188 1.03 17.21 19.31
CA PRO A 188 1.27 16.75 20.68
C PRO A 188 0.53 17.59 21.73
N GLU A 189 0.27 18.87 21.44
CA GLU A 189 -0.48 19.78 22.31
C GLU A 189 -1.96 19.41 22.46
N LYS A 190 -2.53 18.65 21.52
CA LYS A 190 -3.94 18.23 21.57
C LYS A 190 -4.18 16.94 22.33
N ASN A 191 -3.12 16.19 22.64
CA ASN A 191 -3.18 14.94 23.41
C ASN A 191 -4.30 13.99 22.92
N ILE A 192 -4.31 13.72 21.62
CA ILE A 192 -5.34 12.92 20.95
C ILE A 192 -5.11 11.45 21.29
N THR A 193 -6.13 10.78 21.83
CA THR A 193 -6.07 9.36 22.23
C THR A 193 -7.20 8.57 21.62
N LEU A 194 -7.03 7.26 21.49
CA LEU A 194 -8.10 6.35 21.04
C LEU A 194 -9.23 6.29 22.09
N VAL A 195 -10.46 6.65 21.70
CA VAL A 195 -11.67 6.54 22.52
C VAL A 195 -12.37 5.21 22.31
N SER A 196 -12.63 4.83 21.05
CA SER A 196 -13.32 3.59 20.71
C SER A 196 -12.90 3.09 19.33
N GLY A 197 -12.99 1.77 19.13
CA GLY A 197 -13.00 1.21 17.78
C GLY A 197 -14.32 1.53 17.07
N GLY A 198 -14.27 1.72 15.75
CA GLY A 198 -15.37 2.24 14.96
C GLY A 198 -15.38 3.77 14.85
N GLU A 199 -16.30 4.28 14.05
CA GLU A 199 -16.49 5.72 13.86
C GLU A 199 -16.95 6.41 15.16
N CYS A 200 -16.61 7.69 15.32
CA CYS A 200 -17.13 8.47 16.43
C CYS A 200 -18.65 8.57 16.35
N ALA A 201 -19.31 8.30 17.47
CA ALA A 201 -20.73 8.59 17.61
C ALA A 201 -20.92 10.10 17.42
N SER A 202 -21.59 10.51 16.35
CA SER A 202 -21.91 11.92 16.11
C SER A 202 -22.61 12.47 17.34
N SER A 203 -21.92 13.33 18.08
CA SER A 203 -22.41 13.86 19.34
C SER A 203 -23.53 14.86 19.09
N SER A 204 -24.76 14.36 19.07
CA SER A 204 -25.88 15.06 19.68
C SER A 204 -25.80 14.92 21.22
N ALA A 205 -24.71 15.41 21.81
CA ALA A 205 -24.50 15.42 23.25
C ALA A 205 -23.91 16.75 23.72
N SER A 206 -24.78 17.74 23.90
CA SER A 206 -24.54 18.88 24.80
C SER A 206 -24.52 18.42 26.27
N PRO A 207 -23.79 19.11 27.15
CA PRO A 207 -23.62 18.69 28.54
C PRO A 207 -24.86 18.97 29.39
N THR A 208 -25.24 17.96 30.18
CA THR A 208 -25.98 18.01 31.45
C THR A 208 -27.27 18.84 31.53
N THR A 209 -28.41 18.14 31.57
CA THR A 209 -29.47 18.40 32.56
C THR A 209 -30.14 17.07 32.95
N PRO A 210 -30.52 16.88 34.23
CA PRO A 210 -30.94 15.58 34.75
C PRO A 210 -32.35 15.22 34.28
N SER A 211 -32.53 13.94 33.96
CA SER A 211 -33.77 13.33 33.50
C SER A 211 -34.94 13.50 34.49
N PRO A 212 -36.18 13.41 34.00
CA PRO A 212 -37.16 12.56 34.65
C PRO A 212 -37.43 11.32 33.80
N LYS A 213 -37.16 10.19 34.45
CA LYS A 213 -37.70 8.83 34.31
C LYS A 213 -38.37 8.45 32.98
N ARG A 214 -37.69 7.52 32.33
CA ARG A 214 -38.19 6.50 31.42
C ARG A 214 -39.53 5.93 31.89
N SER A 215 -40.59 6.17 31.11
CA SER A 215 -41.76 5.31 31.05
C SER A 215 -41.83 4.74 29.65
N SER A 216 -41.81 3.42 29.61
CA SER A 216 -42.05 2.57 28.46
C SER A 216 -43.37 2.95 27.80
N SER A 217 -43.36 3.30 26.52
CA SER A 217 -44.57 3.26 25.70
C SER A 217 -44.21 2.94 24.25
N LYS A 218 -44.66 1.76 23.88
CA LYS A 218 -44.83 1.24 22.53
C LYS A 218 -45.93 2.07 21.86
N SER A 219 -45.64 2.76 20.76
CA SER A 219 -46.67 3.31 19.87
C SER A 219 -46.08 3.64 18.51
N ASN A 220 -46.60 2.93 17.50
CA ASN A 220 -46.63 3.34 16.09
C ASN A 220 -47.01 4.81 15.95
N SER A 221 -46.32 5.51 15.02
CA SER A 221 -46.79 6.60 14.13
C SER A 221 -45.80 7.77 14.06
N GLY A 222 -45.29 8.10 12.87
CA GLY A 222 -44.83 9.45 12.53
C GLY A 222 -43.47 9.58 11.84
N ALA A 223 -43.50 9.68 10.51
CA ALA A 223 -42.54 10.32 9.59
C ALA A 223 -41.04 9.93 9.70
N GLU A 224 -40.58 9.07 8.78
CA GLU A 224 -39.16 9.03 8.39
C GLU A 224 -38.79 10.38 7.78
N SER A 225 -37.82 11.07 8.39
CA SER A 225 -37.26 12.30 7.84
C SER A 225 -36.41 11.95 6.63
N CYS A 226 -36.82 12.38 5.45
CA CYS A 226 -36.14 12.14 4.17
C CYS A 226 -34.95 13.08 3.95
N ASP A 227 -34.13 13.28 4.99
CA ASP A 227 -33.06 14.27 4.99
C ASP A 227 -31.72 13.57 4.76
N PHE A 228 -31.60 12.93 3.59
CA PHE A 228 -30.35 12.31 3.14
C PHE A 228 -29.95 12.86 1.77
N ALA A 229 -28.66 13.11 1.59
CA ALA A 229 -28.09 13.59 0.33
C ALA A 229 -27.79 12.42 -0.59
N CYS A 230 -28.05 12.60 -1.89
CA CYS A 230 -27.67 11.65 -2.92
C CYS A 230 -26.44 12.15 -3.68
N LEU A 231 -25.56 11.22 -4.07
CA LEU A 231 -24.44 11.49 -4.95
C LEU A 231 -24.92 11.45 -6.41
N ASP A 232 -24.36 12.32 -7.25
CA ASP A 232 -24.64 12.40 -8.69
C ASP A 232 -23.83 11.33 -9.46
N VAL A 233 -24.17 10.07 -9.23
CA VAL A 233 -23.67 8.93 -10.03
C VAL A 233 -24.76 8.55 -11.02
N GLU A 234 -24.44 8.50 -12.32
CA GLU A 234 -25.38 8.21 -13.41
C GLU A 234 -25.54 6.68 -13.62
N ASP A 235 -26.37 6.07 -12.77
CA ASP A 235 -26.74 4.65 -12.85
C ASP A 235 -28.28 4.54 -12.91
N PRO A 236 -28.89 4.69 -14.10
CA PRO A 236 -30.33 4.88 -14.21
C PRO A 236 -31.14 3.67 -13.76
N VAL A 237 -32.20 3.91 -12.97
CA VAL A 237 -33.10 2.88 -12.44
C VAL A 237 -34.57 3.26 -12.66
N TYR A 238 -35.45 2.27 -12.75
CA TYR A 238 -36.88 2.46 -12.96
C TYR A 238 -37.68 2.02 -11.73
N ASP A 239 -38.73 2.78 -11.38
CA ASP A 239 -39.69 2.34 -10.38
C ASP A 239 -40.78 1.40 -10.96
N GLU A 240 -41.68 0.92 -10.10
CA GLU A 240 -42.77 0.02 -10.47
C GLU A 240 -43.79 0.67 -11.44
N SER A 241 -43.77 2.00 -11.58
CA SER A 241 -44.59 2.75 -12.53
C SER A 241 -43.87 3.06 -13.85
N GLY A 242 -42.61 2.64 -13.99
CA GLY A 242 -41.77 2.86 -15.17
C GLY A 242 -41.10 4.23 -15.22
N VAL A 243 -41.06 4.97 -14.11
CA VAL A 243 -40.38 6.28 -14.03
C VAL A 243 -38.88 6.06 -13.84
N GLU A 244 -38.07 6.71 -14.66
CA GLU A 244 -36.61 6.67 -14.59
C GLU A 244 -36.04 7.66 -13.56
N TYR A 245 -35.03 7.23 -12.82
CA TYR A 245 -34.29 8.00 -11.84
C TYR A 245 -32.80 7.90 -12.12
N SER A 246 -32.05 8.98 -11.84
CA SER A 246 -30.60 9.05 -12.07
C SER A 246 -29.81 7.97 -11.33
N ASN A 247 -30.28 7.57 -10.15
CA ASN A 247 -29.80 6.40 -9.41
C ASN A 247 -30.80 5.95 -8.32
N ASP A 248 -30.50 4.82 -7.70
CA ASP A 248 -31.26 4.22 -6.60
C ASP A 248 -31.51 5.17 -5.42
N CYS A 249 -30.55 6.05 -5.12
CA CYS A 249 -30.68 7.02 -4.04
C CYS A 249 -31.80 8.03 -4.36
N TYR A 250 -31.79 8.61 -5.57
CA TYR A 250 -32.84 9.54 -6.01
C TYR A 250 -34.22 8.89 -6.11
N MET A 251 -34.29 7.61 -6.51
CA MET A 251 -35.55 6.86 -6.50
C MET A 251 -36.12 6.71 -5.07
N ARG A 252 -35.27 6.40 -4.08
CA ARG A 252 -35.70 6.29 -2.67
C ARG A 252 -36.08 7.64 -2.08
N LEU A 253 -35.34 8.70 -2.40
CA LEU A 253 -35.63 10.06 -1.96
C LEU A 253 -37.00 10.55 -2.48
N ALA A 254 -37.30 10.24 -3.74
CA ALA A 254 -38.61 10.55 -4.35
C ALA A 254 -39.76 9.76 -3.68
N LYS A 255 -39.55 8.48 -3.36
CA LYS A 255 -40.55 7.66 -2.64
C LYS A 255 -40.77 8.11 -1.20
N CYS A 256 -39.73 8.63 -0.56
CA CYS A 256 -39.76 9.10 0.82
C CYS A 256 -40.54 10.43 0.96
N SER A 257 -40.39 11.36 0.02
CA SER A 257 -40.94 12.74 0.07
C SER A 257 -42.42 12.86 -0.33
N GLY A 258 -43.23 11.82 -0.11
CA GLY A 258 -44.64 11.72 -0.50
C GLY A 258 -45.38 13.06 -0.52
N THR A 259 -45.61 13.60 -1.72
CA THR A 259 -46.43 14.78 -2.05
C THR A 259 -46.65 15.78 -0.90
N SER A 260 -45.70 16.66 -0.60
CA SER A 260 -45.95 18.01 -0.03
C SER A 260 -44.65 18.83 0.11
N ASN A 261 -44.14 19.43 -0.97
CA ASN A 261 -43.82 20.87 -0.94
C ASN A 261 -43.58 21.42 -2.36
N LYS A 262 -44.34 22.46 -2.71
CA LYS A 262 -44.07 23.33 -3.85
C LYS A 262 -42.95 24.30 -3.45
N ARG A 263 -41.77 24.17 -4.05
CA ARG A 263 -40.96 25.27 -4.62
C ARG A 263 -39.60 24.73 -5.07
N GLY A 264 -39.29 24.93 -6.34
CA GLY A 264 -38.00 24.63 -6.95
C GLY A 264 -38.17 23.78 -8.19
N GLU A 265 -38.56 24.40 -9.29
CA GLU A 265 -38.41 23.91 -10.67
C GLU A 265 -37.00 23.28 -10.86
N ASN A 266 -36.75 22.21 -11.61
CA ASN A 266 -37.38 21.77 -12.85
C ASN A 266 -36.94 20.31 -13.16
N PRO A 267 -37.82 19.29 -13.21
CA PRO A 267 -37.49 18.06 -13.90
C PRO A 267 -37.56 18.33 -15.41
N ARG A 268 -36.45 18.15 -16.13
CA ARG A 268 -36.48 18.09 -17.60
C ARG A 268 -37.34 16.90 -18.01
N VAL A 269 -38.62 17.17 -18.24
CA VAL A 269 -39.52 16.28 -18.95
C VAL A 269 -39.12 16.33 -20.43
N SER A 270 -38.29 15.37 -20.84
CA SER A 270 -38.14 15.06 -22.26
C SER A 270 -39.33 14.23 -22.70
N THR A 271 -40.46 14.87 -22.95
CA THR A 271 -41.48 14.32 -23.85
C THR A 271 -40.93 14.32 -25.26
N LEU A 272 -40.74 13.15 -25.85
CA LEU A 272 -41.12 12.88 -27.24
C LEU A 272 -41.08 11.36 -27.47
N GLY A 273 -42.27 10.79 -27.59
CA GLY A 273 -42.46 9.46 -28.16
C GLY A 273 -42.56 9.50 -29.68
N ALA A 274 -42.73 8.28 -30.21
CA ALA A 274 -43.02 7.90 -31.60
C ALA A 274 -41.84 7.94 -32.59
#